data_AF-A0A9E5FSU3-F1
#
_entry.id   AF-A0A9E5FSU3-F1
#
_cell.length_a   1.000
_cell.length_b   1.000
_cell.length_c   1.000
_cell.angle_alpha   90.00
_cell.angle_beta   90.00
_cell.angle_gamma   90.00
#
_symmetry.space_group_name_H-M   'P 1'
#
loop_
_entity.id
_entity.type
_entity.pdbx_description
1 polymer ?
#
loop_
_entity_poly.entity_id
_entity_poly.type
_entity_poly.pdbx_seq_one_letter_code
_entity_poly.pdbx_strand_id
1 'polypeptide(L)'
;MIVNGTGIPSDAVVISKTATSVTLNQNATLSGTYAANYLERIDFDFPPTQDSEEEYRPKQTITESLSGLTQVVTDYLEAFRSVEMGFLSQAVADKLQTNFYLFAYKGNSFRWFPDKAIPGTFQTYELGKWDFSRDRQVKKHPSFLYQVKMTFRRVVQ
;
A
#
# COMPACT_ATOMS: atom_id res chain seq x y z
N MET A 1 12.75 -4.93 -0.43
CA MET A 1 12.82 -5.03 -1.90
C MET A 1 12.72 -6.47 -2.38
N ILE A 2 11.69 -6.77 -3.16
CA ILE A 2 11.53 -8.00 -3.94
C ILE A 2 11.91 -7.73 -5.40
N VAL A 3 12.20 -8.79 -6.13
CA VAL A 3 12.46 -8.72 -7.57
C VAL A 3 11.54 -9.69 -8.32
N ASN A 4 10.92 -9.19 -9.38
CA ASN A 4 10.05 -9.99 -10.25
C ASN A 4 10.61 -9.96 -11.68
N GLY A 5 10.66 -11.12 -12.32
CA GLY A 5 11.13 -11.25 -13.70
C GLY A 5 11.10 -12.68 -14.17
N THR A 6 11.17 -12.90 -15.48
CA THR A 6 11.31 -14.24 -16.05
C THR A 6 12.57 -14.91 -15.50
N GLY A 7 12.43 -16.13 -14.98
CA GLY A 7 13.56 -16.86 -14.38
C GLY A 7 13.90 -16.46 -12.94
N ILE A 8 13.11 -15.60 -12.30
CA ILE A 8 13.28 -15.20 -10.90
C ILE A 8 12.15 -15.82 -10.06
N PRO A 9 12.46 -16.52 -8.95
CA PRO A 9 11.44 -17.02 -8.02
C PRO A 9 10.51 -15.91 -7.51
N SER A 10 9.22 -16.20 -7.35
CA SER A 10 8.19 -15.22 -6.98
C SER A 10 8.37 -14.56 -5.61
N ASP A 11 9.16 -15.19 -4.73
CA ASP A 11 9.49 -14.77 -3.38
C ASP A 11 10.98 -14.41 -3.23
N ALA A 12 11.67 -14.17 -4.35
CA ALA A 12 13.06 -13.72 -4.34
C ALA A 12 13.18 -12.32 -3.73
N VAL A 13 13.93 -12.25 -2.62
CA VAL A 13 14.26 -11.02 -1.89
C VAL A 13 15.68 -10.62 -2.23
N VAL A 14 15.87 -9.32 -2.47
CA VAL A 14 17.20 -8.76 -2.71
C VAL A 14 17.95 -8.64 -1.38
N ILE A 15 19.08 -9.35 -1.28
CA ILE A 15 20.02 -9.26 -0.14
C ILE A 15 20.92 -8.04 -0.31
N SER A 16 21.48 -7.87 -1.50
CA SER A 16 22.36 -6.75 -1.82
C SER A 16 22.27 -6.36 -3.28
N LYS A 17 22.59 -5.10 -3.56
CA LYS A 17 22.58 -4.52 -4.91
C LYS A 17 23.79 -3.63 -5.08
N THR A 18 24.50 -3.81 -6.20
CA THR A 18 25.51 -2.90 -6.71
C THR A 18 24.99 -2.22 -7.98
N ALA A 19 25.80 -1.40 -8.62
CA ALA A 19 25.45 -0.80 -9.91
C ALA A 19 25.25 -1.85 -11.03
N THR A 20 25.87 -3.03 -10.91
CA THR A 20 25.94 -4.04 -11.98
C THR A 20 25.46 -5.43 -11.56
N SER A 21 25.19 -5.67 -10.28
CA SER A 21 24.77 -6.98 -9.78
C SER A 21 23.75 -6.88 -8.67
N VAL A 22 22.93 -7.92 -8.54
CA VAL A 22 21.97 -8.09 -7.45
C VAL A 22 22.13 -9.50 -6.90
N THR A 23 22.32 -9.59 -5.58
CA THR A 23 22.34 -10.87 -4.87
C THR A 23 20.96 -11.14 -4.31
N LEU A 24 20.40 -12.30 -4.66
CA LEU A 24 19.09 -12.76 -4.20
C LEU A 24 19.23 -13.78 -3.09
N ASN A 25 18.20 -13.91 -2.26
CA ASN A 25 18.11 -14.99 -1.26
C ASN A 25 17.90 -16.38 -1.88
N GLN A 26 17.56 -16.45 -3.16
CA GLN A 26 17.32 -17.67 -3.91
C GLN A 26 18.00 -17.60 -5.27
N ASN A 27 18.40 -18.75 -5.81
CA ASN A 27 19.00 -18.82 -7.13
C ASN A 27 17.95 -18.51 -8.21
N ALA A 28 18.36 -17.79 -9.24
CA ALA A 28 17.56 -17.65 -10.46
C ALA A 28 17.36 -19.04 -11.09
N THR A 29 16.16 -19.29 -11.59
CA THR A 29 15.78 -20.57 -12.21
C THR A 29 16.22 -20.66 -13.67
N LEU A 30 16.50 -19.53 -14.31
CA LEU A 30 17.01 -19.45 -15.67
C LEU A 30 18.17 -18.46 -15.75
N SER A 31 19.19 -18.83 -16.53
CA SER A 31 20.29 -17.92 -16.88
C SER A 31 19.94 -17.20 -18.19
N GLY A 32 19.97 -15.88 -18.19
CA GLY A 32 19.67 -15.08 -19.38
C GLY A 32 19.52 -13.58 -19.07
N THR A 33 19.28 -12.79 -20.12
CA THR A 33 18.98 -11.36 -19.97
C THR A 33 17.47 -11.18 -19.93
N TYR A 34 16.96 -10.73 -18.79
CA TYR A 34 15.54 -10.48 -18.58
C TYR A 34 15.34 -9.09 -17.97
N ALA A 35 14.22 -8.45 -18.30
CA ALA A 35 13.80 -7.26 -17.59
C ALA A 35 13.36 -7.65 -16.17
N ALA A 36 14.08 -7.18 -15.16
CA ALA A 36 13.75 -7.39 -13.75
C ALA A 36 13.10 -6.12 -13.18
N ASN A 37 11.94 -6.29 -12.55
CA ASN A 37 11.23 -5.25 -11.84
C ASN A 37 11.54 -5.34 -10.35
N TYR A 38 12.04 -4.24 -9.78
CA TYR A 38 12.31 -4.14 -8.36
C TYR A 38 11.17 -3.40 -7.68
N LEU A 39 10.60 -4.02 -6.64
CA LEU A 39 9.44 -3.49 -5.94
C LEU A 39 9.72 -3.49 -4.44
N GLU A 40 9.22 -2.48 -3.74
CA GLU A 40 9.15 -2.54 -2.28
C GLU A 40 7.87 -3.27 -1.87
N ARG A 41 8.04 -4.30 -1.05
CA ARG A 41 6.97 -5.08 -0.44
C ARG A 41 7.08 -4.92 1.07
N ILE A 42 5.96 -4.58 1.70
CA ILE A 42 5.85 -4.54 3.16
C ILE A 42 4.89 -5.67 3.53
N ASP A 43 5.43 -6.66 4.22
CA ASP A 43 4.63 -7.74 4.78
C ASP A 43 4.29 -7.42 6.23
N PHE A 44 3.05 -7.74 6.59
CA PHE A 44 2.56 -7.63 7.94
C PHE A 44 2.46 -9.02 8.56
N ASP A 45 2.90 -9.12 9.82
CA ASP A 45 2.81 -10.37 10.57
C ASP A 45 1.37 -10.67 11.00
N PHE A 46 0.60 -9.61 11.25
CA PHE A 46 -0.77 -9.67 11.75
C PHE A 46 -1.72 -8.92 10.81
N PRO A 47 -3.01 -9.31 10.76
CA PRO A 47 -4.03 -8.56 10.06
C PRO A 47 -4.23 -7.17 10.71
N PRO A 48 -4.90 -6.23 10.01
CA PRO A 48 -5.31 -4.97 10.58
C PRO A 48 -6.10 -5.16 11.89
N THR A 49 -5.84 -4.32 12.90
CA THR A 49 -6.62 -4.29 14.14
C THR A 49 -8.00 -3.67 13.91
N GLN A 50 -8.10 -2.75 12.94
CA GLN A 50 -9.37 -2.22 12.45
C GLN A 50 -9.32 -2.13 10.93
N ASP A 51 -10.45 -2.43 10.32
CA ASP A 51 -10.65 -2.33 8.89
C ASP A 51 -12.08 -1.85 8.65
N SER A 52 -12.25 -0.68 8.04
CA SER A 52 -13.57 -0.10 7.79
C SER A 52 -14.31 -0.77 6.64
N GLU A 53 -13.68 -1.74 5.96
CA GLU A 53 -14.10 -2.21 4.64
C GLU A 53 -14.14 -1.06 3.61
N GLU A 54 -14.60 -1.35 2.39
CA GLU A 54 -14.75 -0.34 1.35
C GLU A 54 -16.07 0.43 1.51
N GLU A 55 -15.94 1.72 1.79
CA GLU A 55 -17.05 2.67 1.78
C GLU A 55 -17.10 3.39 0.42
N TYR A 56 -18.24 3.27 -0.26
CA TYR A 56 -18.46 3.88 -1.57
C TYR A 56 -19.06 5.27 -1.43
N ARG A 57 -18.37 6.27 -1.98
CA ARG A 57 -18.77 7.68 -1.95
C ARG A 57 -18.88 8.23 -3.37
N PRO A 58 -20.07 8.69 -3.82
CA PRO A 58 -20.21 9.26 -5.14
C PRO A 58 -19.54 10.63 -5.17
N LYS A 59 -18.71 10.88 -6.18
CA LYS A 59 -18.25 12.22 -6.51
C LYS A 59 -19.33 12.88 -7.35
N GLN A 60 -19.94 13.93 -6.82
CA GLN A 60 -21.05 14.62 -7.47
C GLN A 60 -20.74 16.10 -7.66
N THR A 61 -21.13 16.61 -8.81
CA THR A 61 -21.18 18.04 -9.11
C THR A 61 -22.61 18.52 -8.90
N ILE A 62 -22.78 19.45 -7.96
CA ILE A 62 -24.08 20.05 -7.62
C ILE A 62 -24.12 21.44 -8.23
N THR A 63 -25.07 21.67 -9.13
CA THR A 63 -25.28 22.97 -9.79
C THR A 63 -26.66 23.48 -9.46
N GLU A 64 -26.76 24.72 -9.00
CA GLU A 64 -28.04 25.36 -8.71
C GLU A 64 -28.46 26.23 -9.90
N SER A 65 -29.64 25.98 -10.45
CA SER A 65 -30.20 26.77 -11.54
C SER A 65 -30.77 28.09 -11.03
N LEU A 66 -30.90 29.11 -11.91
CA LEU A 66 -31.55 30.38 -11.57
C LEU A 66 -33.01 30.22 -11.08
N SER A 67 -33.66 29.10 -11.40
CA SER A 67 -35.00 28.74 -10.92
C SER A 67 -35.01 28.07 -9.54
N GLY A 68 -33.87 27.93 -8.87
CA GLY A 68 -33.74 27.28 -7.56
C GLY A 68 -33.81 25.75 -7.60
N LEU A 69 -33.82 25.14 -8.80
CA LEU A 69 -33.73 23.69 -8.94
C LEU A 69 -32.26 23.27 -8.83
N THR A 70 -31.99 22.32 -7.93
CA THR A 70 -30.68 21.70 -7.77
C THR A 70 -30.52 20.57 -8.78
N GLN A 71 -29.53 20.68 -9.66
CA GLN A 71 -29.10 19.61 -10.55
C GLN A 71 -27.90 18.90 -9.93
N VAL A 72 -28.00 17.58 -9.76
CA VAL A 72 -26.92 16.74 -9.25
C VAL A 72 -26.45 15.83 -10.37
N VAL A 73 -25.17 15.92 -10.73
CA VAL A 73 -24.53 15.04 -11.69
C VAL A 73 -23.51 14.18 -10.94
N THR A 74 -23.62 12.87 -11.02
CA THR A 74 -22.60 11.95 -10.47
C THR A 74 -21.52 11.74 -11.51
N ASP A 75 -20.30 12.18 -11.21
CA ASP A 75 -19.17 12.10 -12.13
C ASP A 75 -18.58 10.68 -12.13
N TYR A 76 -18.26 10.16 -10.94
CA TYR A 76 -17.71 8.83 -10.74
C TYR A 76 -17.86 8.38 -9.27
N LEU A 77 -17.65 7.09 -9.01
CA LEU A 77 -17.73 6.52 -7.67
C LEU A 77 -16.33 6.29 -7.11
N GLU A 78 -16.09 6.73 -5.88
CA GLU A 78 -14.82 6.49 -5.16
C GLU A 78 -15.06 5.47 -4.05
N ALA A 79 -14.14 4.52 -3.88
CA ALA A 79 -14.11 3.62 -2.75
C ALA A 79 -13.01 4.05 -1.79
N PHE A 80 -13.37 4.24 -0.52
CA PHE A 80 -12.45 4.56 0.57
C PHE A 80 -12.35 3.39 1.53
N ARG A 81 -11.16 3.09 2.04
CA ARG A 81 -10.94 2.08 3.07
C ARG A 81 -9.94 2.59 4.09
N SER A 82 -10.29 2.54 5.35
CA SER A 82 -9.37 2.90 6.44
C SER A 82 -8.94 1.64 7.16
N VAL A 83 -7.63 1.44 7.25
CA VAL A 83 -7.03 0.32 7.97
C VAL A 83 -6.12 0.85 9.07
N GLU A 84 -6.18 0.18 10.20
CA GLU A 84 -5.32 0.40 11.34
C GLU A 84 -4.49 -0.86 11.57
N MET A 85 -3.17 -0.70 11.52
CA MET A 85 -2.22 -1.77 11.76
C MET A 85 -1.64 -1.61 13.17
N GLY A 86 -1.94 -2.55 14.05
CA GLY A 86 -1.35 -2.63 15.39
C GLY A 86 -0.08 -3.48 15.45
N PHE A 87 0.62 -3.38 16.57
CA PHE A 87 1.75 -4.25 16.90
C PHE A 87 2.89 -4.27 15.86
N LEU A 88 3.11 -3.17 15.15
CA LEU A 88 4.18 -3.07 14.16
C LEU A 88 5.54 -2.90 14.84
N SER A 89 6.54 -3.63 14.35
CA SER A 89 7.93 -3.38 14.75
C SER A 89 8.40 -2.01 14.27
N GLN A 90 9.38 -1.44 14.97
CA GLN A 90 9.97 -0.15 14.59
C GLN A 90 10.44 -0.13 13.13
N ALA A 91 11.09 -1.20 12.67
CA ALA A 91 11.58 -1.29 11.29
C ALA A 91 10.45 -1.25 10.25
N VAL A 92 9.31 -1.89 10.52
CA VAL A 92 8.14 -1.86 9.62
C VAL A 92 7.48 -0.47 9.67
N ALA A 93 7.33 0.11 10.85
CA ALA A 93 6.76 1.45 11.02
C ALA A 93 7.60 2.54 10.34
N ASP A 94 8.92 2.49 10.45
CA ASP A 94 9.84 3.43 9.80
C ASP A 94 9.83 3.26 8.28
N LYS A 95 9.78 2.01 7.78
CA LYS A 95 9.61 1.73 6.34
C LYS A 95 8.28 2.23 5.81
N LEU A 96 7.18 2.02 6.55
CA LEU A 96 5.87 2.54 6.19
C LEU A 96 5.85 4.05 6.14
N GLN A 97 6.45 4.71 7.13
CA GLN A 97 6.57 6.16 7.14
C GLN A 97 7.37 6.67 5.93
N THR A 98 8.52 6.06 5.66
CA THR A 98 9.38 6.43 4.53
C THR A 98 8.68 6.22 3.19
N ASN A 99 8.03 5.07 3.02
CA ASN A 99 7.22 4.78 1.83
C ASN A 99 6.04 5.74 1.73
N PHE A 100 5.30 5.97 2.81
CA PHE A 100 4.19 6.92 2.81
C PHE A 100 4.63 8.28 2.29
N TYR A 101 5.72 8.86 2.81
CA TYR A 101 6.21 10.16 2.34
C TYR A 101 6.74 10.13 0.90
N LEU A 102 7.40 9.04 0.47
CA LEU A 102 7.88 8.89 -0.91
C LEU A 102 6.73 8.71 -1.91
N PHE A 103 5.71 7.92 -1.57
CA PHE A 103 4.55 7.62 -2.42
C PHE A 103 3.54 8.76 -2.42
N ALA A 104 3.34 9.41 -1.28
CA ALA A 104 2.67 10.70 -1.16
C ALA A 104 3.32 11.68 -2.14
N TYR A 105 4.62 11.98 -1.99
CA TYR A 105 5.29 12.97 -2.84
C TYR A 105 5.29 12.61 -4.34
N LYS A 106 5.24 11.33 -4.71
CA LYS A 106 5.30 10.86 -6.10
C LYS A 106 3.95 10.50 -6.73
N GLY A 107 2.84 10.66 -6.02
CA GLY A 107 1.48 10.46 -6.57
C GLY A 107 1.21 9.05 -7.10
N ASN A 108 1.81 8.02 -6.49
CA ASN A 108 1.76 6.66 -7.05
C ASN A 108 0.79 5.75 -6.29
N SER A 109 -0.05 5.04 -7.06
CA SER A 109 -0.88 3.94 -6.59
C SER A 109 -0.03 2.77 -6.09
N PHE A 110 -0.54 2.02 -5.12
CA PHE A 110 0.07 0.80 -4.61
C PHE A 110 -0.94 -0.36 -4.62
N ARG A 111 -0.43 -1.59 -4.56
CA ARG A 111 -1.24 -2.80 -4.49
C ARG A 111 -1.42 -3.22 -3.03
N TRP A 112 -2.68 -3.32 -2.59
CA TRP A 112 -3.05 -3.86 -1.30
C TRP A 112 -3.46 -5.32 -1.46
N PHE A 113 -2.84 -6.18 -0.66
CA PHE A 113 -3.15 -7.61 -0.60
C PHE A 113 -3.86 -7.87 0.73
N PRO A 114 -5.10 -8.39 0.74
CA PRO A 114 -5.79 -8.72 1.98
C PRO A 114 -5.12 -9.89 2.71
N ASP A 115 -4.44 -10.78 1.97
CA ASP A 115 -3.67 -11.90 2.51
C ASP A 115 -2.32 -11.98 1.81
N LYS A 116 -1.23 -12.04 2.60
CA LYS A 116 0.13 -12.21 2.11
C LYS A 116 0.39 -13.57 1.46
N ALA A 117 -0.42 -14.59 1.79
CA ALA A 117 -0.32 -15.94 1.26
C ALA A 117 -0.98 -16.11 -0.12
N ILE A 118 -1.85 -15.16 -0.51
CA ILE A 118 -2.62 -15.23 -1.76
C ILE A 118 -2.20 -14.04 -2.66
N PRO A 119 -1.07 -14.14 -3.37
CA PRO A 119 -0.56 -13.03 -4.19
C PRO A 119 -1.43 -12.73 -5.42
N GLY A 120 -2.41 -13.58 -5.74
CA GLY A 120 -3.31 -13.41 -6.88
C GLY A 120 -4.47 -12.44 -6.63
N THR A 121 -4.77 -12.10 -5.38
CA THR A 121 -5.88 -11.20 -5.04
C THR A 121 -5.33 -9.89 -4.49
N PHE A 122 -5.43 -8.82 -5.28
CA PHE A 122 -5.05 -7.49 -4.84
C PHE A 122 -5.99 -6.44 -5.40
N GLN A 123 -6.06 -5.33 -4.69
CA GLN A 123 -6.71 -4.11 -5.17
C GLN A 123 -5.67 -3.00 -5.28
N THR A 124 -5.81 -2.16 -6.29
CA THR A 124 -4.92 -1.01 -6.47
C THR A 124 -5.58 0.20 -5.81
N TYR A 125 -4.86 0.83 -4.88
CA TYR A 125 -5.31 2.01 -4.17
C TYR A 125 -4.30 3.14 -4.28
N GLU A 126 -4.79 4.34 -4.04
CA GLU A 126 -4.04 5.54 -3.76
C GLU A 126 -4.20 5.91 -2.28
N LEU A 127 -3.35 6.80 -1.79
CA LEU A 127 -3.53 7.38 -0.47
C LEU A 127 -4.72 8.35 -0.51
N GLY A 128 -5.79 8.01 0.22
CA GLY A 128 -7.02 8.80 0.25
C GLY A 128 -6.88 10.11 1.02
N LYS A 129 -5.98 10.13 2.01
CA LYS A 129 -5.60 11.32 2.76
C LYS A 129 -4.11 11.29 3.04
N TRP A 130 -3.50 12.48 3.04
CA TRP A 130 -2.08 12.69 3.27
C TRP A 130 -1.78 12.75 4.78
N ASP A 131 -2.44 11.91 5.56
CA ASP A 131 -2.20 11.78 6.99
C ASP A 131 -1.61 10.42 7.33
N PHE A 132 -0.47 10.46 8.00
CA PHE A 132 0.17 9.30 8.58
C PHE A 132 0.27 9.54 10.08
N SER A 133 -0.50 8.78 10.85
CA SER A 133 -0.38 8.80 12.31
C SER A 133 0.37 7.54 12.76
N ARG A 134 1.39 7.75 13.59
CA ARG A 134 2.15 6.69 14.23
C ARG A 134 2.10 6.89 15.73
N ASP A 135 1.45 5.97 16.42
CA ASP A 135 1.31 5.99 17.87
C ASP A 135 2.05 4.80 18.48
N ARG A 136 2.67 5.03 19.64
CA ARG A 136 3.33 3.96 20.39
C ARG A 136 2.29 3.24 21.25
N GLN A 137 2.00 1.99 20.92
CA GLN A 137 0.96 1.20 21.57
C GLN A 137 1.38 0.69 22.95
N VAL A 138 2.63 0.20 23.08
CA VAL A 138 3.14 -0.33 24.35
C VAL A 138 4.38 0.44 24.83
N LYS A 139 4.22 1.16 25.96
CA LYS A 139 5.28 1.99 26.54
C LYS A 139 6.35 1.21 27.31
N LYS A 140 6.05 -0.02 27.75
CA LYS A 140 6.91 -0.84 28.63
C LYS A 140 7.39 -2.17 28.04
N HIS A 141 7.11 -2.45 26.76
CA HIS A 141 7.58 -3.67 26.10
C HIS A 141 9.00 -3.46 25.52
N PRO A 142 9.90 -4.47 25.57
CA PRO A 142 11.27 -4.34 25.06
C PRO A 142 11.32 -4.06 23.55
N SER A 143 10.39 -4.61 22.77
CA SER A 143 10.15 -4.19 21.40
C SER A 143 9.12 -3.06 21.37
N PHE A 144 9.52 -1.90 20.85
CA PHE A 144 8.62 -0.79 20.58
C PHE A 144 7.61 -1.22 19.51
N LEU A 145 6.36 -1.41 19.94
CA LEU A 145 5.25 -1.76 19.05
C LEU A 145 4.44 -0.51 18.73
N TYR A 146 4.26 -0.27 17.43
CA TYR A 146 3.60 0.91 16.90
C TYR A 146 2.24 0.55 16.31
N GLN A 147 1.35 1.52 16.37
CA GLN A 147 0.08 1.53 15.68
C GLN A 147 0.15 2.56 14.56
N VAL A 148 -0.25 2.17 13.36
CA VAL A 148 -0.26 3.03 12.18
C VAL A 148 -1.64 2.99 11.54
N LYS A 149 -2.22 4.16 11.30
CA LYS A 149 -3.50 4.29 10.60
C LYS A 149 -3.28 4.87 9.21
N MET A 150 -3.94 4.29 8.21
CA MET A 150 -3.90 4.73 6.82
C MET A 150 -5.29 4.71 6.21
N THR A 151 -5.57 5.67 5.33
CA THR A 151 -6.78 5.70 4.52
C THR A 151 -6.42 5.57 3.05
N PHE A 152 -7.02 4.58 2.41
CA PHE A 152 -6.87 4.24 1.01
C PHE A 152 -8.06 4.76 0.21
N ARG A 153 -7.83 5.08 -1.06
CA ARG A 153 -8.84 5.54 -2.02
C ARG A 153 -8.62 4.85 -3.35
N ARG A 154 -9.68 4.49 -4.05
CA ARG A 154 -9.64 4.12 -5.47
C ARG A 154 -10.87 4.64 -6.21
N VAL A 155 -10.74 4.89 -7.50
CA VAL A 155 -11.89 5.13 -8.38
C VAL A 155 -12.48 3.78 -8.79
N VAL A 156 -13.78 3.62 -8.65
CA VAL A 156 -14.51 2.44 -9.12
C VAL A 156 -14.75 2.62 -10.61
N GLN A 157 -14.18 1.72 -11.41
CA GLN A 157 -14.46 1.61 -12.85
C GLN A 157 -15.65 0.69 -13.08
#